data_AF-A0A5J6PUI8-F1
#
_entry.id   AF-A0A5J6PUI8-F1
#
_cell.length_a   1.000
_cell.length_b   1.000
_cell.length_c   1.000
_cell.angle_alpha   90.00
_cell.angle_beta   90.00
_cell.angle_gamma   90.00
#
_symmetry.space_group_name_H-M   'P 1'
#
loop_
_entity.id
_entity.type
_entity.pdbx_description
1 polymer ?
#
loop_
_entity_poly.entity_id
_entity_poly.type
_entity_poly.pdbx_seq_one_letter_code
_entity_poly.pdbx_strand_id
1 'polypeptide(L)' 'MRIAELDRINELARKAKTSGLSEAELSERAALRQAYIGKVCGQLTNILSVVTVVDVEGNDVTPDKLRQAQAAGMQVH' A
#
# COMPACT_ATOMS: atom_id res chain seq x y z
N MET A 1 0.13 5.50 -12.32
CA MET A 1 -1.12 5.39 -11.55
C MET A 1 -1.24 6.61 -10.65
N ARG A 2 -2.41 7.26 -10.59
CA ARG A 2 -2.66 8.38 -9.68
C ARG A 2 -3.65 7.92 -8.62
N ILE A 3 -3.29 8.03 -7.34
CA ILE A 3 -4.19 7.75 -6.22
C ILE A 3 -4.85 9.08 -5.86
N ALA A 4 -6.13 9.26 -6.20
CA ALA A 4 -6.84 10.53 -6.05
C ALA A 4 -6.87 11.01 -4.58
N GLU A 5 -6.89 10.09 -3.62
CA GLU A 5 -6.89 10.40 -2.19
C GLU A 5 -5.56 11.00 -1.71
N LEU A 6 -4.46 10.79 -2.44
CA LEU A 6 -3.13 11.23 -2.03
C LEU A 6 -2.99 12.76 -2.01
N ASP A 7 -3.57 13.44 -3.00
CA ASP A 7 -3.52 14.90 -3.10
C ASP A 7 -4.22 15.54 -1.89
N ARG A 8 -5.40 15.01 -1.54
CA ARG A 8 -6.16 15.46 -0.37
C ARG A 8 -5.44 15.15 0.96
N ILE A 9 -4.83 13.97 1.08
CA ILE A 9 -4.00 13.63 2.26
C ILE A 9 -2.84 14.61 2.42
N ASN A 10 -2.21 15.04 1.32
CA ASN A 10 -1.11 15.99 1.33
C ASN A 10 -1.58 17.40 1.72
N GLU A 11 -2.74 17.85 1.24
CA GLU A 11 -3.37 19.10 1.66
C GLU A 11 -3.63 19.11 3.18
N LEU A 12 -4.29 18.05 3.69
CA LEU A 12 -4.56 17.90 5.13
C LEU A 12 -3.26 17.83 5.94
N ALA A 13 -2.21 17.19 5.42
CA ALA A 13 -0.90 17.13 6.07
C ALA A 13 -0.21 18.50 6.13
N ARG A 14 -0.34 19.34 5.09
CA ARG A 14 0.16 20.72 5.10
C ARG A 14 -0.61 21.57 6.10
N LYS A 15 -1.94 21.47 6.10
CA LYS A 15 -2.81 22.21 7.04
C LYS A 15 -2.53 21.83 8.50
N ALA A 16 -2.31 20.54 8.78
CA ALA A 16 -1.95 20.04 10.09
C ALA A 16 -0.65 20.67 10.64
N LYS A 17 0.32 20.94 9.77
CA LYS A 17 1.60 21.57 10.14
C LYS A 17 1.48 23.06 10.41
N THR A 18 0.55 23.76 9.75
CA THR A 18 0.43 25.22 9.84
C THR A 18 -0.53 25.67 10.92
N SER A 19 -1.72 25.06 10.99
CA SER A 19 -2.86 25.56 11.78
C SER A 19 -3.51 24.48 12.63
N GLY A 20 -3.03 23.24 12.55
CA GLY A 20 -3.72 22.07 13.11
C GLY A 20 -4.91 21.61 12.26
N LEU A 21 -5.47 20.46 12.63
CA LEU A 21 -6.64 19.85 12.00
C LEU A 21 -7.81 19.91 12.98
N SER A 22 -9.02 20.17 12.47
CA SER A 22 -10.24 19.94 13.22
C SER A 22 -10.55 18.45 13.37
N GLU A 23 -11.44 18.07 14.30
CA GLU A 23 -11.86 16.67 14.48
C GLU A 23 -12.47 16.07 13.21
N ALA A 24 -13.25 16.85 12.46
CA ALA A 24 -13.81 16.43 11.18
C ALA A 24 -12.71 16.10 10.15
N GLU A 25 -11.67 16.93 10.08
CA GLU A 25 -10.55 16.73 9.16
C GLU A 25 -9.61 15.60 9.60
N LEU A 26 -9.50 15.36 10.91
CA LEU A 26 -8.80 14.19 11.45
C LEU A 26 -9.50 12.90 11.03
N SER A 27 -10.83 12.86 11.13
CA SER A 27 -11.65 11.73 10.67
C SER A 27 -11.53 11.54 9.16
N GLU A 28 -11.65 12.61 8.36
CA GLU A 28 -11.46 12.59 6.91
C GLU A 28 -10.08 12.03 6.55
N ARG A 29 -9.01 12.53 7.19
CA ARG A 29 -7.64 12.07 6.97
C ARG A 29 -7.47 10.59 7.31
N ALA A 30 -8.10 10.11 8.39
CA ALA A 30 -8.03 8.71 8.79
C ALA A 30 -8.69 7.80 7.74
N ALA A 31 -9.89 8.15 7.28
CA ALA A 31 -10.61 7.43 6.25
C ALA A 31 -9.81 7.39 4.92
N LEU A 32 -9.28 8.54 4.49
CA LEU A 32 -8.47 8.63 3.27
C LEU A 32 -7.19 7.79 3.37
N ARG A 33 -6.52 7.79 4.53
CA ARG A 33 -5.34 6.95 4.74
C ARG A 33 -5.66 5.46 4.67
N GLN A 34 -6.77 5.04 5.24
CA GLN A 34 -7.17 3.64 5.20
C GLN A 34 -7.46 3.19 3.75
N ALA A 35 -8.14 4.02 2.97
CA ALA A 35 -8.37 3.78 1.55
C ALA A 35 -7.05 3.73 0.75
N TYR A 36 -6.12 4.65 1.02
CA TYR A 36 -4.79 4.66 0.40
C TYR A 36 -4.01 3.37 0.71
N ILE A 37 -3.96 2.96 1.97
CA ILE A 37 -3.27 1.73 2.40
C ILE A 37 -3.88 0.52 1.69
N GLY A 38 -5.20 0.41 1.64
CA GLY A 38 -5.87 -0.68 0.92
C GLY A 38 -5.45 -0.77 -0.55
N LYS A 39 -5.43 0.36 -1.27
CA LYS A 39 -5.01 0.41 -2.68
C LYS A 39 -3.54 0.04 -2.86
N VAL A 40 -2.66 0.54 -1.98
CA VAL A 40 -1.23 0.23 -2.03
C VAL A 40 -0.96 -1.22 -1.69
N CYS A 41 -1.60 -1.77 -0.66
CA CYS A 41 -1.49 -3.18 -0.29
C CYS A 41 -1.99 -4.10 -1.42
N GLY A 42 -3.14 -3.78 -2.04
CA GLY A 42 -3.62 -4.54 -3.19
C GLY A 42 -2.64 -4.53 -4.37
N GLN A 43 -2.04 -3.37 -4.67
CA GLN A 43 -0.98 -3.31 -5.67
C GLN A 43 0.26 -4.12 -5.30
N LEU A 44 0.70 -4.05 -4.04
CA LEU A 44 1.86 -4.80 -3.59
C LEU A 44 1.61 -6.30 -3.74
N THR A 45 0.40 -6.78 -3.40
CA THR A 45 -0.01 -8.18 -3.61
C THR A 45 0.12 -8.58 -5.08
N ASN A 46 -0.29 -7.72 -6.02
CA ASN A 46 -0.13 -7.97 -7.46
C ASN A 46 1.34 -7.99 -7.92
N ILE A 47 2.19 -7.18 -7.33
CA ILE A 47 3.63 -7.21 -7.64
C ILE A 47 4.24 -8.51 -7.09
N LEU A 48 3.91 -8.86 -5.85
CA LEU A 48 4.37 -10.06 -5.19
C LEU A 48 3.89 -11.34 -5.88
N SER A 49 2.80 -11.31 -6.65
CA SER A 49 2.34 -12.48 -7.40
C SER A 49 3.26 -12.87 -8.55
N VAL A 50 4.14 -11.97 -9.02
CA VAL A 50 5.03 -12.22 -10.18
C VAL A 50 6.52 -12.09 -9.85
N VAL A 51 6.87 -11.56 -8.67
CA VAL A 51 8.28 -11.35 -8.29
C VAL A 51 8.89 -12.62 -7.71
N THR A 52 10.10 -12.91 -8.16
CA THR A 52 11.02 -13.91 -7.59
C THR A 52 12.15 -13.16 -6.87
N VAL A 53 12.51 -13.62 -5.66
CA VAL A 53 13.61 -13.03 -4.89
C VAL A 53 14.85 -13.90 -5.09
N VAL A 54 15.92 -13.30 -5.61
CA VAL A 54 17.21 -13.95 -5.83
C VAL A 54 18.28 -13.35 -4.92
N ASP A 55 19.20 -14.17 -4.44
CA ASP A 55 20.36 -13.72 -3.67
C ASP A 55 21.49 -13.20 -4.60
N VAL A 56 22.59 -12.74 -3.99
CA VAL A 56 23.76 -12.21 -4.73
C VAL A 56 24.52 -13.29 -5.50
N GLU A 57 24.31 -14.56 -5.19
CA GLU A 57 24.92 -15.71 -5.85
C GLU A 57 24.03 -16.27 -6.99
N GLY A 58 22.79 -15.75 -7.12
CA GLY A 58 21.83 -16.12 -8.14
C GLY A 58 20.88 -17.25 -7.74
N ASN A 59 20.86 -17.66 -6.47
CA ASN A 59 19.91 -18.67 -5.99
C ASN A 59 18.54 -18.04 -5.74
N ASP A 60 17.48 -18.76 -6.11
CA ASP A 60 16.10 -18.38 -5.78
C ASP A 60 15.85 -18.60 -4.29
N VAL A 61 15.72 -17.50 -3.56
CA VAL A 61 15.44 -17.44 -2.12
C VAL A 61 14.03 -16.91 -1.85
N THR A 62 13.11 -17.06 -2.81
CA THR A 62 11.72 -16.64 -2.65
C THR A 62 11.12 -17.34 -1.41
N PRO A 63 10.61 -16.58 -0.42
CA PRO A 63 10.09 -17.16 0.82
C PRO A 63 8.99 -18.19 0.57
N ASP A 64 8.99 -19.30 1.32
CA ASP A 64 8.00 -20.39 1.12
C ASP A 64 6.56 -19.89 1.26
N LYS A 65 6.31 -18.96 2.18
CA LYS A 65 5.00 -18.34 2.37
C LYS A 65 4.51 -17.60 1.12
N LEU A 66 5.42 -16.96 0.40
CA LEU A 66 5.09 -16.24 -0.83
C LEU A 66 4.80 -17.23 -1.97
N ARG A 67 5.61 -18.29 -2.10
CA ARG A 67 5.38 -19.36 -3.07
C ARG A 67 4.05 -20.07 -2.85
N GLN A 68 3.70 -20.35 -1.59
CA GLN A 68 2.40 -20.92 -1.23
C GLN A 68 1.24 -19.96 -1.55
N ALA A 69 1.39 -18.67 -1.25
CA ALA A 69 0.38 -17.66 -1.59
C ALA A 69 0.18 -17.49 -3.11
N GLN A 70 1.26 -17.60 -3.90
CA GLN A 70 1.20 -17.60 -5.37
C GLN A 70 0.49 -18.87 -5.89
N ALA A 71 0.86 -20.05 -5.38
CA ALA A 71 0.28 -21.33 -5.79
C ALA A 71 -1.20 -21.49 -5.40
N ALA A 72 -1.61 -20.90 -4.28
CA ALA A 72 -3.01 -20.85 -3.84
C ALA A 72 -3.88 -19.90 -4.68
N GLY A 73 -3.32 -19.26 -5.72
CA GLY A 73 -4.04 -18.36 -6.59
C GLY A 73 -4.44 -17.09 -5.87
N MET A 74 -3.45 -16.35 -5.34
CA MET A 74 -3.60 -15.02 -4.73
C MET A 74 -4.75 -14.26 -5.40
N GLN A 75 -5.91 -14.20 -4.73
CA GLN A 75 -7.12 -13.65 -5.30
C GLN A 75 -6.93 -12.14 -5.44
N VAL A 76 -6.68 -11.71 -6.67
CA VAL A 76 -6.75 -10.32 -7.09
C VAL A 76 -8.24 -9.98 -7.21
N HIS A 77 -8.77 -9.26 -6.23
CA HIS A 77 -10.06 -8.59 -6.35
C HIS A 77 -9.86 -7.18 -6.92
#